data_AF-A0A933HSH1-F1
#
_entry.id   AF-A0A933HSH1-F1
#
_cell.length_a   1.000
_cell.length_b   1.000
_cell.length_c   1.000
_cell.angle_alpha   90.00
_cell.angle_beta   90.00
_cell.angle_gamma   90.00
#
_symmetry.space_group_name_H-M   'P 1'
#
loop_
_entity.id
_entity.type
_entity.pdbx_description
1 polymer ?
#
loop_
_entity_poly.entity_id
_entity_poly.type
_entity_poly.pdbx_seq_one_letter_code
_entity_poly.pdbx_strand_id
1 'polypeptide(L)' 'MNGGRPTQTWVQGEFLTDPYTLEIKPDVPKGKYKIIIGWYDASDPAFARLHVLDANGKDAGDFVTVSQTVEVK' A
#
# COMPACT_ATOMS: atom_id res chain seq x y z
N MET A 1 12.19 0.55 10.53
CA MET A 1 10.77 0.17 10.34
C MET A 1 9.96 1.20 11.09
N ASN A 2 9.33 2.14 10.39
CA ASN A 2 8.61 3.26 11.03
C ASN A 2 7.09 3.11 10.85
N GLY A 3 6.58 1.88 10.86
CA GLY A 3 5.13 1.63 10.93
C GLY A 3 4.71 1.55 12.39
N GLY A 4 3.81 2.43 12.82
CA GLY A 4 3.29 2.43 14.19
C GLY A 4 2.33 1.27 14.46
N ARG A 5 1.83 0.61 13.41
CA ARG A 5 0.81 -0.44 13.48
C ARG A 5 1.20 -1.70 12.68
N PRO A 6 2.00 -2.61 13.24
CA PRO A 6 2.38 -3.85 12.55
C PRO A 6 1.16 -4.65 12.10
N THR A 7 1.12 -5.07 10.83
CA THR A 7 -0.03 -5.77 10.23
C THR A 7 -0.37 -7.10 10.91
N GLN A 8 0.58 -7.70 11.63
CA GLN A 8 0.37 -8.92 12.42
C GLN A 8 -0.53 -8.71 13.64
N THR A 9 -0.75 -7.48 14.10
CA THR A 9 -1.60 -7.18 15.26
C THR A 9 -3.03 -6.83 14.86
N TRP A 10 -3.34 -6.75 13.58
CA TRP A 10 -4.62 -6.27 13.09
C TRP A 10 -5.70 -7.32 13.33
N VAL A 11 -6.91 -6.86 13.69
CA VAL A 11 -8.10 -7.71 13.75
C VAL A 11 -9.12 -7.32 12.68
N GLN A 12 -9.95 -8.28 12.27
CA GLN A 12 -10.96 -8.04 11.24
C GLN A 12 -11.93 -6.93 11.66
N GLY A 13 -12.16 -5.96 10.76
CA GLY A 13 -13.06 -4.84 11.00
C GLY A 13 -12.45 -3.68 11.81
N GLU A 14 -11.19 -3.79 12.22
CA GLU A 14 -10.49 -2.72 12.91
C GLU A 14 -10.15 -1.56 11.97
N PHE A 15 -10.26 -0.33 12.48
CA PHE A 15 -9.83 0.88 11.79
C PHE A 15 -8.58 1.42 12.49
N LEU A 16 -7.46 1.46 11.76
CA LEU A 16 -6.18 1.95 12.23
C LEU A 16 -5.74 3.17 11.45
N THR A 17 -5.10 4.13 12.12
CA THR A 17 -4.42 5.26 11.49
C THR A 17 -2.92 5.12 11.74
N ASP A 18 -2.14 5.04 10.66
CA ASP A 18 -0.67 4.99 10.68
C ASP A 18 -0.12 5.99 9.65
N PRO A 19 0.27 7.20 10.07
CA PRO A 19 0.74 8.24 9.16
C PRO A 19 2.09 7.87 8.53
N TYR A 20 2.20 8.05 7.22
CA TYR A 20 3.45 7.84 6.48
C TYR A 20 3.75 9.02 5.57
N THR A 21 5.01 9.49 5.57
CA THR A 21 5.46 10.57 4.69
C THR A 21 6.19 9.99 3.49
N LEU A 22 5.71 10.32 2.29
CA LEU A 22 6.40 9.99 1.04
C LEU A 22 7.19 11.20 0.54
N GLU A 23 8.51 11.10 0.58
CA GLU A 23 9.38 12.13 0.02
C GLU A 23 9.53 11.93 -1.50
N ILE A 24 9.26 12.99 -2.27
CA ILE A 24 9.46 13.00 -3.72
C ILE A 24 10.85 13.58 -3.98
N LYS A 25 11.70 12.78 -4.62
CA LYS A 25 13.06 13.22 -4.94
C LYS A 25 13.05 14.31 -6.03
N PRO A 26 14.01 15.24 -6.01
CA PRO A 26 14.05 16.35 -6.99
C PRO A 26 14.22 15.91 -8.45
N ASP A 27 14.74 14.70 -8.68
CA ASP A 27 14.98 14.12 -10.00
C ASP A 27 13.80 13.31 -10.55
N VAL A 28 12.69 13.22 -9.80
CA VAL A 28 11.47 12.56 -10.28
C VAL A 28 10.95 13.32 -11.51
N PRO A 29 10.70 12.63 -12.64
CA PRO A 29 10.17 13.27 -13.83
C PRO A 29 8.86 14.01 -13.56
N LYS A 30 8.64 15.09 -14.30
CA LYS A 30 7.38 15.83 -14.22
C LYS A 30 6.24 14.96 -14.76
N GLY A 31 5.11 14.97 -14.06
CA GLY A 31 3.98 14.15 -14.47
C GLY A 31 2.98 13.89 -13.36
N LYS A 32 1.95 13.10 -13.72
CA LYS A 32 0.90 12.65 -12.81
C LYS A 32 1.20 11.23 -12.37
N TYR A 33 1.25 11.02 -11.07
CA TYR A 33 1.55 9.76 -10.43
C TYR A 33 0.37 9.27 -9.60
N LYS A 34 0.09 7.97 -9.68
CA LYS A 34 -0.87 7.29 -8.80
C LYS A 34 -0.12 6.68 -7.63
N ILE A 35 -0.72 6.77 -6.44
CA ILE A 35 -0.24 6.05 -5.27
C ILE A 35 -0.93 4.69 -5.22
N ILE A 36 -0.14 3.63 -5.09
CA ILE A 36 -0.64 2.28 -4.85
C ILE A 36 -0.17 1.79 -3.49
N ILE A 37 -0.98 0.94 -2.85
CA ILE A 37 -0.66 0.26 -1.60
C ILE A 37 -0.91 -1.23 -1.82
N GLY A 38 -0.09 -2.09 -1.25
CA GLY A 38 -0.50 -3.48 -1.02
C GLY A 38 0.52 -4.21 -0.20
N TRP A 39 0.16 -5.44 0.17
CA TRP A 39 0.88 -6.21 1.17
C TRP A 39 1.76 -7.29 0.56
N TYR A 40 2.70 -7.73 1.38
CA TYR A 40 3.64 -8.77 1.08
C TYR A 40 3.48 -9.87 2.12
N ASP A 41 3.70 -11.10 1.71
CA ASP A 41 3.81 -12.23 2.63
C ASP A 41 5.14 -12.14 3.36
N ALA A 42 5.10 -11.75 4.62
CA ALA A 42 6.30 -11.66 5.47
C ALA A 42 6.81 -13.04 5.93
N SER A 43 6.03 -14.11 5.74
CA SER A 43 6.44 -15.48 6.03
C SER A 43 7.23 -16.13 4.88
N ASP A 44 7.08 -15.59 3.67
CA ASP A 44 7.84 -15.99 2.50
C ASP A 44 9.18 -15.24 2.45
N PRO A 45 10.34 -15.92 2.41
CA PRO A 45 11.64 -15.27 2.22
C PRO A 45 11.76 -14.40 0.97
N ALA A 46 10.96 -14.69 -0.07
CA ALA A 46 10.90 -13.90 -1.29
C ALA A 46 10.02 -12.64 -1.15
N PHE A 47 9.28 -12.49 -0.04
CA PHE A 47 8.28 -11.44 0.16
C PHE A 47 7.35 -11.31 -1.05
N ALA A 48 6.63 -12.39 -1.39
CA ALA A 48 5.67 -12.37 -2.49
C ALA A 48 4.55 -11.35 -2.23
N ARG A 49 4.00 -10.74 -3.30
CA ARG A 49 2.84 -9.84 -3.19
C ARG A 49 1.59 -10.63 -2.82
N LEU A 50 0.82 -10.13 -1.87
CA LEU A 50 -0.47 -10.71 -1.51
C LEU A 50 -1.58 -10.22 -2.46
N HIS A 51 -2.46 -11.13 -2.83
CA HIS A 51 -3.66 -10.81 -3.60
C HIS A 51 -4.65 -9.99 -2.77
N VAL A 52 -5.25 -9.00 -3.42
CA VAL A 52 -6.40 -8.24 -2.93
C VAL A 52 -7.65 -8.95 -3.45
N LEU A 53 -8.57 -9.26 -2.53
CA LEU A 53 -9.86 -9.82 -2.87
C LEU A 53 -10.93 -8.73 -2.80
N ASP A 54 -11.85 -8.74 -3.76
CA ASP A 54 -13.03 -7.90 -3.72
C ASP A 54 -14.06 -8.42 -2.70
N ALA A 55 -15.18 -7.71 -2.55
CA ALA A 55 -16.24 -8.07 -1.60
C ALA A 55 -16.88 -9.44 -1.86
N ASN A 56 -16.72 -10.02 -3.06
CA ASN A 56 -17.22 -11.34 -3.43
C ASN A 56 -16.14 -12.43 -3.31
N GLY A 57 -14.94 -12.07 -2.82
CA GLY A 57 -13.80 -12.97 -2.71
C GLY A 57 -13.06 -13.20 -4.04
N LYS A 58 -13.34 -12.40 -5.07
CA LYS A 58 -12.65 -12.51 -6.36
C LYS A 58 -11.33 -11.73 -6.33
N ASP A 59 -10.29 -12.31 -6.92
CA ASP A 59 -9.01 -11.65 -7.12
C ASP A 59 -9.16 -10.34 -7.92
N ALA A 60 -8.63 -9.27 -7.34
CA ALA A 60 -8.63 -7.92 -7.87
C ALA A 60 -7.21 -7.40 -8.19
N GLY A 61 -6.23 -8.30 -8.25
CA GLY A 61 -4.81 -7.97 -8.37
C GLY A 61 -4.12 -8.00 -7.02
N ASP A 62 -2.96 -7.37 -6.90
CA ASP A 62 -2.10 -7.46 -5.73
C ASP A 62 -1.82 -6.08 -5.08
N PHE A 63 -2.54 -5.04 -5.51
CA PHE A 63 -2.50 -3.70 -4.92
C PHE A 63 -3.85 -2.98 -5.04
N VAL A 64 -4.05 -1.99 -4.19
CA VAL A 64 -5.12 -1.00 -4.30
C VAL A 64 -4.53 0.36 -4.71
N THR A 65 -5.23 1.09 -5.57
CA THR A 65 -4.88 2.48 -5.89
C THR A 65 -5.56 3.41 -4.90
N VAL A 66 -4.80 4.31 -4.28
CA VAL A 66 -5.36 5.37 -3.42
C VAL A 66 -6.01 6.42 -4.32
N SER A 67 -7.13 6.99 -3.89
CA SER A 67 -7.87 7.99 -4.67
C SER A 67 -7.08 9.27 -4.97
N GLN A 68 -6.03 9.55 -4.19
CA GLN A 68 -5.19 10.72 -4.36
C GLN A 68 -4.20 10.54 -5.52
N THR A 69 -4.16 11.53 -6.41
CA THR A 69 -3.15 11.65 -7.47
C THR A 69 -2.13 12.71 -7.07
N VAL A 70 -0.85 12.45 -7.35
CA VAL A 70 0.23 13.40 -7.09
C VAL A 70 0.73 13.98 -8.40
N GLU A 71 0.93 15.30 -8.44
CA GLU A 71 1.49 16.00 -9.60
C GLU A 71 2.88 16.53 -9.25
N VAL A 72 3.88 16.12 -10.02
CA VAL A 72 5.25 16.64 -9.95
C VAL A 72 5.41 17.68 -11.06
N LYS A 73 5.77 18.91 -10.67
CA LYS A 73 5.81 20.10 -11.54
C LYS A 73 7.21 20.55 -11.90
#